data_AF-E5Y5Z4-F1
#
_entry.id   AF-E5Y5Z4-F1
#
_cell.length_a   1.000
_cell.length_b   1.000
_cell.length_c   1.000
_cell.angle_alpha   90.00
_cell.angle_beta   90.00
_cell.angle_gamma   90.00
#
_symmetry.space_group_name_H-M   'P 1'
#
loop_
_entity.id
_entity.type
_entity.pdbx_description
1 polymer ?
#
loop_
_entity_poly.entity_id
_entity_poly.type
_entity_poly.pdbx_seq_one_letter_code
_entity_poly.pdbx_strand_id
1 'polypeptide(L)'
;MERHEFDAAYARICEVCGMKTQTELSAYLGIRQSSISDAKRRMMIPAAWLLTLLTREGVNPTWILTGEGSKFLVPASLPPSAPTLLLARLAGPELEQRIRAGLTSATECIAEEIRAFAEGKEEKGE
;
A
#
# COMPACT_ATOMS: atom_id res chain seq x y z
N MET A 1 21.44 0.10 4.62
CA MET A 1 20.99 -0.61 3.41
C MET A 1 21.99 -1.71 3.16
N GLU A 2 21.50 -2.94 3.12
CA GLU A 2 22.28 -4.12 2.78
C GLU A 2 22.59 -4.14 1.28
N ARG A 3 23.60 -4.91 0.85
CA ARG A 3 24.00 -4.97 -0.57
C ARG A 3 22.85 -5.35 -1.50
N HIS A 4 22.07 -6.36 -1.12
CA HIS A 4 20.96 -6.85 -1.93
C HIS A 4 19.82 -5.80 -2.06
N GLU A 5 19.57 -5.02 -1.02
CA GLU A 5 18.60 -3.92 -1.05
C GLU A 5 19.05 -2.81 -1.99
N PHE A 6 20.35 -2.45 -1.94
CA PHE A 6 20.93 -1.48 -2.86
C PHE A 6 20.86 -1.96 -4.30
N ASP A 7 21.26 -3.20 -4.57
CA ASP A 7 21.26 -3.77 -5.92
C ASP A 7 19.83 -3.81 -6.49
N ALA A 8 18.83 -4.19 -5.68
CA ALA A 8 17.43 -4.18 -6.07
C ALA A 8 16.90 -2.75 -6.34
N ALA A 9 17.22 -1.80 -5.47
CA ALA A 9 16.82 -0.40 -5.66
C ALA A 9 17.47 0.22 -6.90
N TYR A 10 18.76 -0.04 -7.09
CA TYR A 10 19.51 0.41 -8.26
C TYR A 10 18.98 -0.22 -9.55
N ALA A 11 18.60 -1.50 -9.53
CA ALA A 11 17.96 -2.17 -10.67
C ALA A 11 16.63 -1.50 -11.06
N ARG A 12 15.78 -1.16 -10.08
CA ARG A 12 14.53 -0.43 -10.32
C ARG A 12 14.76 0.97 -10.91
N ILE A 13 15.83 1.67 -10.49
CA ILE A 13 16.23 2.94 -11.10
C ILE A 13 16.59 2.75 -12.57
N CYS A 14 17.43 1.75 -12.89
CA CYS A 14 17.77 1.45 -14.28
C CYS A 14 16.56 1.06 -15.12
N GLU A 15 15.62 0.28 -14.56
CA GLU A 15 14.38 -0.12 -15.20
C GLU A 15 13.50 1.10 -15.54
N VAL A 16 13.28 1.99 -14.58
CA VAL A 16 12.50 3.23 -14.77
C VAL A 16 13.13 4.11 -15.83
N CYS A 17 14.44 4.31 -15.78
CA CYS A 17 15.14 5.16 -16.73
C CYS A 17 15.28 4.48 -18.11
N GLY A 18 15.13 3.16 -18.21
CA GLY A 18 15.42 2.39 -19.43
C GLY A 18 16.91 2.37 -19.82
N MET A 19 17.80 2.70 -18.88
CA MET A 19 19.23 2.92 -19.15
C MET A 19 20.05 1.70 -18.74
N LYS A 20 21.01 1.29 -19.58
CA LYS A 20 21.83 0.10 -19.35
C LYS A 20 23.24 0.45 -18.87
N THR A 21 23.71 1.67 -19.14
CA THR A 21 25.05 2.11 -18.78
C THR A 21 25.04 3.16 -17.66
N GLN A 22 26.13 3.24 -16.90
CA GLN A 22 26.30 4.28 -15.88
C GLN A 22 26.37 5.67 -16.51
N THR A 23 26.96 5.79 -17.69
CA THR A 23 27.09 7.08 -18.41
C THR A 23 25.71 7.62 -18.77
N GLU A 24 24.86 6.79 -19.38
CA GLU A 24 23.47 7.13 -19.72
C GLU A 24 22.66 7.53 -18.48
N LEU A 25 22.74 6.72 -17.40
CA LEU A 25 22.03 7.03 -16.16
C LEU A 25 22.52 8.36 -15.55
N SER A 26 23.83 8.64 -15.60
CA SER A 26 24.37 9.90 -15.07
C SER A 26 23.91 11.11 -15.86
N ALA A 27 23.88 11.00 -17.19
CA ALA A 27 23.38 12.04 -18.07
C ALA A 27 21.88 12.28 -17.84
N TYR A 28 21.10 11.20 -17.74
CA TYR A 28 19.66 11.28 -17.45
C TYR A 28 19.39 11.98 -16.11
N LEU A 29 20.08 11.57 -15.04
CA LEU A 29 19.95 12.17 -13.71
C LEU A 29 20.56 13.58 -13.60
N GLY A 30 21.31 14.04 -14.60
CA GLY A 30 21.99 15.33 -14.59
C GLY A 30 23.15 15.40 -13.59
N ILE A 31 23.83 14.28 -13.35
CA ILE A 31 24.94 14.16 -12.40
C ILE A 31 26.22 13.67 -13.10
N ARG A 32 27.36 13.77 -12.41
CA ARG A 32 28.60 13.19 -12.92
C ARG A 32 28.56 11.66 -12.77
N GLN A 33 29.13 10.93 -13.73
CA GLN A 33 29.27 9.47 -13.64
C GLN A 33 29.98 9.03 -12.34
N SER A 34 30.97 9.80 -11.86
CA SER A 34 31.66 9.56 -10.59
C SER A 34 30.71 9.52 -9.39
N SER A 35 29.59 10.24 -9.43
CA SER A 35 28.56 10.20 -8.38
C SER A 35 27.85 8.86 -8.35
N ILE A 36 27.70 8.18 -9.49
CA ILE A 36 27.15 6.82 -9.54
C ILE A 36 28.13 5.82 -8.95
N SER A 37 29.42 5.94 -9.32
CA SER A 37 30.47 5.08 -8.76
C SER A 37 30.56 5.23 -7.24
N ASP A 38 30.45 6.45 -6.70
CA ASP A 38 30.44 6.69 -5.25
C ASP A 38 29.22 6.08 -4.57
N ALA A 39 28.01 6.25 -5.14
CA ALA A 39 26.78 5.67 -4.63
C ALA A 39 26.85 4.13 -4.55
N LYS A 40 27.38 3.48 -5.59
CA LYS A 40 27.62 2.02 -5.61
C LYS A 40 28.61 1.57 -4.56
N ARG A 41 29.73 2.29 -4.41
CA ARG A 41 30.75 1.98 -3.41
C ARG A 41 30.21 2.09 -1.99
N ARG A 42 29.40 3.11 -1.73
CA ARG A 42 28.80 3.37 -0.43
C ARG A 42 27.50 2.61 -0.17
N MET A 43 26.99 1.88 -1.16
CA MET A 43 25.72 1.15 -1.11
C MET A 43 24.57 2.04 -0.62
N MET A 44 24.48 3.25 -1.17
CA MET A 44 23.44 4.22 -0.82
C MET A 44 22.81 4.83 -2.07
N ILE A 45 21.49 5.00 -2.06
CA ILE A 45 20.75 5.72 -3.08
C ILE A 45 20.60 7.19 -2.62
N PRO A 46 21.20 8.17 -3.31
CA PRO A 46 21.04 9.57 -2.96
C PRO A 46 19.59 10.04 -3.08
N ALA A 47 19.09 10.76 -2.07
CA ALA A 47 17.74 11.33 -2.09
C ALA A 47 17.48 12.22 -3.31
N ALA A 48 18.51 12.94 -3.78
CA ALA A 48 18.41 13.77 -4.98
C ALA A 48 18.02 12.97 -6.23
N TRP A 49 18.44 11.70 -6.35
CA TRP A 49 18.05 10.86 -7.48
C TRP A 49 16.56 10.51 -7.41
N LEU A 50 16.09 10.14 -6.21
CA LEU A 50 14.69 9.83 -5.96
C LEU A 50 13.79 11.03 -6.25
N LEU A 51 14.20 12.23 -5.85
CA LEU A 51 13.47 13.47 -6.13
C LEU A 51 13.42 13.79 -7.64
N THR A 52 14.53 13.58 -8.36
CA THR A 52 14.54 13.73 -9.82
C THR A 52 13.58 12.77 -10.50
N LEU A 53 13.59 11.48 -10.11
CA LEU A 53 12.71 10.46 -10.68
C LEU A 53 11.25 10.70 -10.32
N LEU A 54 10.97 11.12 -9.09
CA LEU A 54 9.64 11.52 -8.67
C LEU A 54 9.11 12.69 -9.50
N THR A 55 9.94 13.72 -9.69
CA THR A 55 9.52 14.94 -10.39
C THR A 55 9.34 14.72 -11.89
N ARG A 56 10.20 13.90 -12.51
CA ARG A 56 10.17 13.68 -13.96
C ARG A 56 9.22 12.56 -14.39
N GLU A 57 9.21 11.46 -13.66
CA GLU A 57 8.50 10.23 -14.04
C GLU A 57 7.32 9.91 -13.12
N GLY A 58 7.12 10.67 -12.04
CA GLY A 58 6.06 10.39 -11.06
C GLY A 58 6.28 9.10 -10.25
N VAL A 59 7.51 8.58 -10.23
CA VAL A 59 7.82 7.30 -9.60
C VAL A 59 7.91 7.45 -8.09
N ASN A 60 7.30 6.51 -7.37
CA ASN A 60 7.27 6.47 -5.92
C ASN A 60 8.65 6.12 -5.33
N PRO A 61 9.26 7.01 -4.52
CA PRO A 61 10.54 6.74 -3.87
C PRO A 61 10.53 5.48 -2.98
N THR A 62 9.41 5.21 -2.29
CA THR A 62 9.27 4.01 -1.45
C THR A 62 9.35 2.74 -2.28
N TRP A 63 8.69 2.71 -3.43
CA TRP A 63 8.77 1.58 -4.37
C TRP A 63 10.19 1.41 -4.93
N ILE A 64 10.89 2.51 -5.24
CA ILE A 64 12.30 2.42 -5.66
C ILE A 64 13.16 1.78 -4.57
N LEU A 65 12.99 2.17 -3.31
CA LEU A 65 13.84 1.69 -2.22
C LEU A 65 13.50 0.27 -1.77
N THR A 66 12.22 -0.06 -1.67
CA THR A 66 11.74 -1.31 -1.03
C THR A 66 11.14 -2.31 -2.02
N GLY A 67 10.64 -1.84 -3.17
CA GLY A 67 9.81 -2.62 -4.07
C GLY A 67 8.34 -2.72 -3.63
N GLU A 68 7.98 -2.16 -2.49
CA GLU A 68 6.64 -2.21 -1.93
C GLU A 68 5.76 -1.05 -2.42
N GLY A 69 4.45 -1.30 -2.44
CA GLY A 69 3.45 -0.33 -2.86
C GLY A 69 3.41 -0.09 -4.38
N SER A 70 2.73 0.97 -4.79
CA SER A 70 2.57 1.33 -6.20
C SER A 70 3.82 1.98 -6.77
N LYS A 71 4.22 1.56 -7.97
CA LYS A 71 5.36 2.09 -8.73
C LYS A 71 5.23 3.59 -9.01
N PHE A 72 4.05 4.04 -9.40
CA PHE A 72 3.75 5.44 -9.70
C PHE A 72 2.84 6.04 -8.65
N LEU A 73 3.06 7.31 -8.32
CA LEU A 73 2.16 8.07 -7.47
C LEU A 73 0.98 8.58 -8.29
N VAL A 74 -0.21 8.52 -7.68
CA VAL A 74 -1.43 9.08 -8.25
C VAL A 74 -1.69 10.43 -7.60
N PRO A 75 -1.93 11.51 -8.37
CA PRO A 75 -2.33 12.79 -7.83
C PRO A 75 -3.56 12.65 -6.93
N ALA A 76 -3.53 13.24 -5.74
CA ALA A 76 -4.64 13.20 -4.78
C ALA A 76 -5.93 13.86 -5.31
N SER A 77 -5.82 14.68 -6.36
CA SER A 77 -6.97 15.31 -7.02
C SER A 77 -7.75 14.36 -7.93
N LEU A 78 -7.18 13.22 -8.32
CA LEU A 78 -7.92 12.20 -9.05
C LEU A 78 -8.78 11.39 -8.08
N PRO A 79 -10.04 11.08 -8.45
CA PRO A 79 -10.86 10.24 -7.60
C PRO A 79 -10.16 8.89 -7.41
N PRO A 80 -10.13 8.36 -6.18
CA PRO A 80 -9.54 7.06 -5.91
C PRO A 80 -10.15 6.02 -6.86
N SER A 81 -9.28 5.21 -7.45
CA SER A 81 -9.72 4.14 -8.36
C SER A 81 -10.76 3.25 -7.68
N ALA A 82 -11.62 2.58 -8.46
CA ALA A 82 -12.64 1.69 -7.88
C ALA A 82 -12.05 0.67 -6.87
N PRO A 83 -10.87 0.06 -7.10
CA PRO A 83 -10.19 -0.75 -6.08
C PRO A 83 -9.82 0.02 -4.80
N THR A 84 -9.29 1.24 -4.93
CA THR A 84 -8.92 2.08 -3.78
C THR A 84 -10.15 2.46 -2.95
N LEU A 85 -11.27 2.80 -3.61
CA LEU A 85 -12.53 3.08 -2.94
C LEU A 85 -13.09 1.86 -2.20
N LEU A 86 -13.02 0.68 -2.81
CA LEU A 86 -13.45 -0.56 -2.18
C LEU A 86 -12.61 -0.86 -0.93
N LEU A 87 -11.29 -0.77 -1.01
CA LEU A 87 -10.38 -0.94 0.13
C LEU A 87 -10.70 0.05 1.25
N ALA A 88 -10.87 1.34 0.93
CA ALA A 88 -11.23 2.36 1.91
C ALA A 88 -12.58 2.07 2.59
N ARG A 89 -13.57 1.58 1.82
CA ARG A 89 -14.87 1.17 2.37
C ARG A 89 -14.78 -0.05 3.27
N LEU A 90 -13.87 -0.99 2.99
CA LEU A 90 -13.68 -2.19 3.79
C LEU A 90 -12.82 -1.93 5.04
N ALA A 91 -11.91 -0.96 5.00
CA ALA A 91 -11.02 -0.63 6.11
C ALA A 91 -11.63 0.37 7.13
N GLY A 92 -12.87 0.83 6.90
CA GLY A 92 -13.52 1.86 7.71
C GLY A 92 -14.31 1.30 8.90
N PRO A 93 -14.54 2.12 9.95
CA PRO A 93 -15.35 1.74 11.12
C PRO A 93 -16.80 1.41 10.75
N GLU A 94 -17.26 1.87 9.58
CA GLU A 94 -18.59 1.59 9.04
C GLU A 94 -18.83 0.09 8.83
N LEU A 95 -17.83 -0.66 8.35
CA LEU A 95 -17.96 -2.11 8.17
C LEU A 95 -18.06 -2.81 9.53
N GLU A 96 -17.21 -2.42 10.49
CA GLU A 96 -17.25 -2.96 11.84
C GLU A 96 -18.59 -2.69 12.54
N GLN A 97 -19.12 -1.48 12.38
CA GLN A 97 -20.44 -1.12 12.92
C GLN A 97 -21.55 -1.93 12.30
N ARG A 98 -21.53 -2.14 10.97
CA ARG A 98 -22.52 -2.98 10.28
C ARG A 98 -22.45 -4.43 10.71
N ILE A 99 -21.24 -4.99 10.84
CA ILE A 99 -21.04 -6.36 11.34
C ILE A 99 -21.58 -6.47 12.77
N ARG A 100 -21.21 -5.51 13.65
CA ARG A 100 -21.68 -5.48 15.04
C ARG A 100 -23.19 -5.40 15.14
N ALA A 101 -23.82 -4.45 14.43
CA ALA A 101 -25.26 -4.27 14.45
C ALA A 101 -26.01 -5.51 13.94
N GLY A 102 -25.51 -6.13 12.88
CA GLY A 102 -26.06 -7.40 12.38
C GLY A 102 -25.96 -8.52 13.41
N LEU A 103 -24.82 -8.63 14.11
CA LEU A 103 -24.63 -9.61 15.17
C LEU A 103 -25.59 -9.37 16.34
N THR A 104 -25.74 -8.12 16.79
CA THR A 104 -26.66 -7.74 17.87
C THR A 104 -28.11 -8.08 17.52
N SER A 105 -28.56 -7.74 16.32
CA SER A 105 -29.91 -8.06 15.86
C SER A 105 -30.17 -9.57 15.81
N ALA A 106 -29.20 -10.35 15.32
CA ALA A 106 -29.33 -11.81 15.30
C ALA A 106 -29.39 -12.39 16.73
N THR A 107 -28.58 -11.86 17.66
CA THR A 107 -28.63 -12.30 19.06
C THR A 107 -29.95 -11.94 19.74
N GLU A 108 -30.54 -10.80 19.43
CA GLU A 108 -31.86 -10.41 19.94
C GLU A 108 -32.95 -11.33 19.41
N CYS A 109 -32.95 -11.64 18.11
CA CYS A 109 -33.92 -12.54 17.49
C CYS A 109 -33.91 -13.94 18.15
N ILE A 110 -32.71 -14.51 18.33
CA ILE A 110 -32.55 -15.81 18.99
C ILE A 110 -32.98 -15.75 20.46
N ALA A 111 -32.68 -14.65 21.16
CA ALA A 111 -33.10 -14.47 22.55
C ALA A 111 -34.63 -14.43 22.70
N GLU A 112 -35.34 -13.79 21.76
CA GLU A 112 -36.81 -13.80 21.72
C GLU A 112 -37.37 -15.19 21.44
N GLU A 113 -36.81 -15.94 20.48
CA GLU A 113 -37.24 -17.31 20.18
C GLU A 113 -37.08 -18.24 21.41
N ILE A 114 -35.95 -18.12 22.13
CA ILE A 114 -35.70 -18.91 23.34
C ILE A 114 -36.72 -18.55 24.43
N ARG A 115 -37.05 -17.25 24.61
CA ARG A 115 -38.01 -16.80 25.62
C ARG A 115 -39.42 -17.32 25.32
N ALA A 116 -39.87 -17.20 24.08
CA ALA A 116 -41.16 -17.74 23.64
C ALA A 116 -41.26 -19.26 23.84
N PHE A 117 -40.16 -19.99 23.61
CA PHE A 117 -40.11 -21.43 23.85
C PHE A 117 -40.15 -21.79 25.35
N ALA A 118 -39.56 -20.97 26.22
CA ALA A 118 -39.59 -21.17 27.66
C ALA A 118 -40.99 -20.92 28.24
N GLU A 119 -41.68 -19.87 27.80
CA GLU A 119 -43.05 -19.53 28.25
C GLU A 119 -44.08 -20.59 27.81
N GLY A 120 -43.96 -21.12 26.59
CA GLY A 120 -44.84 -22.19 26.10
C GLY A 120 -44.69 -23.56 26.81
N LYS A 121 -43.72 -23.73 27.70
CA LYS A 121 -43.56 -24.93 28.53
C LYS A 121 -44.26 -24.85 29.88
N GLU A 122 -44.64 -23.66 30.37
CA GLU A 122 -45.31 -23.51 31.67
C GLU A 122 -46.82 -23.84 31.61
N GLU A 123 -47.48 -23.72 30.45
CA GLU A 123 -48.94 -23.96 30.31
C GLU A 123 -49.36 -25.44 30.19
N LYS A 124 -48.41 -26.40 30.14
CA LYS A 124 -48.73 -27.82 29.92
C LYS A 124 -48.57 -28.72 31.15
N GLY A 125 -48.49 -28.12 32.33
CA GLY A 125 -48.39 -28.82 33.61
C GLY A 125 -49.48 -28.41 34.59
N GLU A 126 -50.73 -28.73 34.28
CA GLU A 126 -51.81 -28.87 35.28
C GLU A 126 -52.64 -30.12 34.96
#